data_AF-A0AAW7J501-F1
#
_entry.id   AF-A0AAW7J501-F1
#
_cell.length_a   1.000
_cell.length_b   1.000
_cell.length_c   1.000
_cell.angle_alpha   90.00
_cell.angle_beta   90.00
_cell.angle_gamma   90.00
#
_symmetry.space_group_name_H-M   'P 1'
#
loop_
_entity.id
_entity.type
_entity.pdbx_description
1 polymer ?
#
loop_
_entity_poly.entity_id
_entity_poly.type
_entity_poly.pdbx_seq_one_letter_code
_entity_poly.pdbx_strand_id
1 'polypeptide(L)'
;MTEKFSFSKSSEPIDIVKILHPLKSGLLVTNNKYVPSLEQIQYTDDISLTTPQVISSNETHTSINLVSNGIYKTTEWSFQNEQRFSFQIFPLSIDLILKSMNANVGDMSEIVNSFTSVQPTEYLDLDLNPTIFNNMTITFGKRCSAEDKLKVTKFLEDNKLDIPLFDSSVNIKP
;
A
#
# COMPACT_ATOMS: atom_id res chain seq x y z
N MET A 1 -14.89 6.73 -16.84
CA MET A 1 -14.72 7.96 -16.04
C MET A 1 -13.33 7.92 -15.44
N THR A 2 -12.48 8.90 -15.75
CA THR A 2 -11.14 9.04 -15.16
C THR A 2 -11.29 9.71 -13.79
N GLU A 3 -11.16 8.95 -12.71
CA GLU A 3 -11.00 9.55 -11.38
C GLU A 3 -9.58 10.12 -11.28
N LYS A 4 -9.49 11.40 -11.63
CA LYS A 4 -8.34 12.24 -11.41
C LYS A 4 -8.21 12.46 -9.91
N PHE A 5 -7.17 11.90 -9.29
CA PHE A 5 -6.98 11.95 -7.84
C PHE A 5 -6.04 13.08 -7.47
N SER A 6 -6.37 13.83 -6.41
CA SER A 6 -5.52 14.89 -5.89
C SER A 6 -5.54 14.89 -4.37
N PHE A 7 -4.36 15.00 -3.76
CA PHE A 7 -4.17 15.06 -2.31
C PHE A 7 -4.51 16.44 -1.73
N SER A 8 -4.68 17.47 -2.56
CA SER A 8 -5.13 18.80 -2.15
C SER A 8 -5.90 19.50 -3.27
N LYS A 9 -6.86 20.39 -2.94
CA LYS A 9 -7.60 21.16 -3.95
C LYS A 9 -6.71 22.02 -4.87
N SER A 10 -5.45 22.24 -4.50
CA SER A 10 -4.49 23.11 -5.18
C SER A 10 -3.46 22.38 -6.05
N SER A 11 -3.41 21.04 -6.04
CA SER A 11 -2.45 20.29 -6.84
C SER A 11 -3.08 19.70 -8.10
N GLU A 12 -2.29 19.66 -9.18
CA GLU A 12 -2.71 19.04 -10.44
C GLU A 12 -3.10 17.58 -10.18
N PRO A 13 -4.31 17.16 -10.59
CA PRO A 13 -4.75 15.80 -10.35
C PRO A 13 -3.94 14.79 -11.14
N ILE A 14 -3.46 13.76 -10.46
CA ILE A 14 -2.73 12.65 -11.07
C ILE A 14 -3.76 11.73 -11.76
N ASP A 15 -3.48 11.38 -13.01
CA ASP A 15 -4.27 10.43 -13.79
C ASP A 15 -3.89 8.99 -13.40
N ILE A 16 -4.36 8.59 -12.22
CA ILE A 16 -4.10 7.26 -11.65
C ILE A 16 -4.55 6.15 -12.60
N VAL A 17 -5.62 6.38 -13.38
CA VAL A 17 -6.14 5.40 -14.34
C VAL A 17 -5.10 5.04 -15.39
N LYS A 18 -4.23 5.96 -15.82
CA LYS A 18 -3.16 5.64 -16.79
C LYS A 18 -2.05 4.78 -16.19
N ILE A 19 -1.69 5.02 -14.92
CA ILE A 19 -0.64 4.30 -14.18
C ILE A 19 -1.11 2.88 -13.87
N LEU A 20 -2.38 2.75 -13.47
CA LEU A 20 -2.99 1.48 -13.08
C LEU A 20 -3.67 0.76 -14.25
N HIS A 21 -3.52 1.26 -15.48
CA HIS A 21 -4.19 0.69 -16.65
C HIS A 21 -3.55 -0.66 -17.02
N PRO A 22 -4.25 -1.80 -16.87
CA PRO A 22 -3.64 -3.12 -17.02
C PRO A 22 -3.03 -3.37 -18.42
N LEU A 23 -3.61 -2.79 -19.47
CA LEU A 23 -3.09 -2.90 -20.84
C LEU A 23 -1.83 -2.07 -21.11
N LYS A 24 -1.45 -1.16 -20.20
CA LYS A 24 -0.26 -0.32 -20.33
C LYS A 24 0.84 -0.68 -19.35
N SER A 25 0.46 -1.06 -18.12
CA SER A 25 1.39 -1.43 -17.06
C SER A 25 1.75 -2.91 -17.06
N GLY A 26 1.01 -3.77 -17.78
CA GLY A 26 1.15 -5.23 -17.65
C GLY A 26 0.76 -5.79 -16.27
N LEU A 27 0.40 -4.90 -15.33
CA LEU A 27 0.08 -5.18 -13.94
C LEU A 27 -1.41 -4.94 -13.72
N LEU A 28 -2.11 -5.94 -13.20
CA LEU A 28 -3.52 -5.77 -12.87
C LEU A 28 -3.64 -5.20 -11.46
N VAL A 29 -4.22 -4.01 -11.37
CA VAL A 29 -4.53 -3.39 -10.09
C VAL A 29 -5.91 -3.87 -9.68
N THR A 30 -5.95 -4.86 -8.81
CA THR A 30 -7.22 -5.24 -8.19
C THR A 30 -7.36 -4.40 -6.94
N ASN A 31 -8.49 -3.78 -6.80
CA ASN A 31 -9.05 -3.60 -5.49
C ASN A 31 -10.50 -3.99 -5.64
N ASN A 32 -11.11 -4.48 -4.58
CA ASN A 32 -12.57 -4.50 -4.48
C ASN A 32 -13.19 -3.08 -4.49
N LYS A 33 -12.43 -2.06 -4.93
CA LYS A 33 -12.74 -0.63 -4.94
C LYS A 33 -12.34 0.12 -6.22
N TYR A 34 -11.98 -0.48 -7.36
CA TYR A 34 -11.46 0.14 -8.62
C TYR A 34 -10.43 1.31 -8.59
N VAL A 35 -10.24 2.02 -7.48
CA VAL A 35 -9.48 3.27 -7.30
C VAL A 35 -8.72 3.20 -5.97
N PRO A 36 -7.41 3.52 -5.94
CA PRO A 36 -6.66 3.61 -4.70
C PRO A 36 -7.39 4.42 -3.64
N SER A 37 -7.32 3.97 -2.40
CA SER A 37 -8.05 4.58 -1.30
C SER A 37 -7.11 4.98 -0.18
N LEU A 38 -7.44 6.10 0.47
CA LEU A 38 -6.85 6.45 1.75
C LEU A 38 -7.66 5.74 2.84
N GLU A 39 -7.03 4.81 3.54
CA GLU A 39 -7.66 3.99 4.56
C GLU A 39 -7.19 4.47 5.95
N GLN A 40 -8.15 4.71 6.84
CA GLN A 40 -7.86 4.96 8.25
C GLN A 40 -7.57 3.63 8.94
N ILE A 41 -6.43 3.53 9.61
CA ILE A 41 -6.06 2.29 10.30
C ILE A 41 -6.96 2.08 11.53
N GLN A 42 -7.48 0.86 11.63
CA GLN A 42 -8.27 0.40 12.76
C GLN A 42 -7.37 -0.32 13.75
N TYR A 43 -7.42 0.11 15.01
CA TYR A 43 -6.59 -0.44 16.06
C TYR A 43 -7.33 -1.54 16.82
N THR A 44 -6.74 -2.73 16.89
CA THR A 44 -7.33 -3.92 17.53
C THR A 44 -6.26 -4.88 18.01
N ASP A 45 -6.51 -5.59 19.12
CA ASP A 45 -5.61 -6.64 19.61
C ASP A 45 -6.06 -8.05 19.17
N ASP A 46 -7.07 -8.14 18.29
CA ASP A 46 -7.45 -9.39 17.63
C ASP A 46 -6.40 -9.81 16.60
N ILE A 47 -5.71 -10.91 16.88
CA ILE A 47 -4.66 -11.47 16.02
C ILE A 47 -5.22 -11.87 14.65
N SER A 48 -6.49 -12.30 14.57
CA SER A 48 -7.12 -12.71 13.31
C SER A 48 -7.33 -11.55 12.34
N LEU A 49 -7.38 -10.31 12.84
CA LEU A 49 -7.52 -9.09 12.04
C LEU A 49 -6.17 -8.47 11.69
N THR A 50 -5.22 -8.52 12.63
CA THR A 50 -3.85 -7.99 12.41
C THR A 50 -3.00 -8.92 11.55
N THR A 51 -3.33 -10.22 11.53
CA THR A 51 -2.72 -11.23 10.67
C THR A 51 -3.81 -11.98 9.89
N PRO A 52 -4.49 -11.31 8.94
CA PRO A 52 -5.64 -11.87 8.26
C PRO A 52 -5.24 -13.04 7.36
N GLN A 53 -6.06 -14.09 7.35
CA GLN A 53 -5.94 -15.15 6.36
C GLN A 53 -6.42 -14.62 5.00
N VAL A 54 -5.49 -14.49 4.05
CA VAL A 54 -5.76 -13.92 2.72
C VAL A 54 -6.14 -14.97 1.67
N ILE A 55 -5.84 -16.24 1.91
CA ILE A 55 -6.17 -17.36 1.03
C ILE A 55 -7.03 -18.35 1.82
N SER A 56 -8.17 -18.73 1.26
CA SER A 56 -8.99 -19.82 1.77
C SER A 56 -9.29 -20.80 0.64
N SER A 57 -9.19 -22.09 0.94
CA SER A 57 -9.44 -23.16 -0.01
C SER A 57 -10.34 -24.21 0.60
N ASN A 58 -11.32 -24.69 -0.16
CA ASN A 58 -12.08 -25.90 0.12
C ASN A 58 -11.88 -26.92 -1.01
N GLU A 59 -12.57 -28.06 -0.96
CA GLU A 59 -12.43 -29.15 -1.94
C GLU A 59 -12.69 -28.75 -3.39
N THR A 60 -13.39 -27.64 -3.63
CA THR A 60 -13.87 -27.23 -4.96
C THR A 60 -13.42 -25.83 -5.38
N HIS A 61 -12.99 -24.99 -4.44
CA HIS A 61 -12.74 -23.57 -4.69
C HIS A 61 -11.61 -23.04 -3.83
N THR A 62 -10.71 -22.29 -4.46
CA THR A 62 -9.74 -21.40 -3.80
C THR A 62 -10.15 -19.95 -3.99
N SER A 63 -10.15 -19.17 -2.91
CA SER A 63 -10.46 -17.74 -2.92
C SER A 63 -9.33 -16.91 -2.32
N ILE A 64 -9.20 -15.68 -2.82
CA ILE A 64 -8.23 -14.68 -2.34
C ILE A 64 -9.03 -13.48 -1.83
N ASN A 65 -8.83 -13.09 -0.58
CA ASN A 65 -9.43 -11.89 0.02
C ASN A 65 -8.34 -11.00 0.63
N LEU A 66 -8.08 -9.87 -0.01
CA LEU A 66 -7.09 -8.90 0.42
C LEU A 66 -7.71 -7.64 1.06
N VAL A 67 -9.04 -7.60 1.25
CA VAL A 67 -9.75 -6.39 1.71
C VAL A 67 -9.27 -5.91 3.07
N SER A 68 -9.03 -6.84 3.99
CA SER A 68 -8.56 -6.55 5.35
C SER A 68 -7.05 -6.44 5.47
N ASN A 69 -6.31 -6.66 4.37
CA ASN A 69 -4.86 -6.66 4.46
C ASN A 69 -4.33 -5.24 4.66
N GLY A 70 -3.55 -5.03 5.71
CA GLY A 70 -2.93 -3.74 6.00
C GLY A 70 -3.86 -2.66 6.55
N ILE A 71 -5.12 -2.94 6.92
CA ILE A 71 -6.02 -1.95 7.53
C ILE A 71 -6.09 -2.02 9.06
N TYR A 72 -5.56 -3.09 9.65
CA TYR A 72 -5.53 -3.30 11.11
C TYR A 72 -4.12 -3.19 11.67
N LYS A 73 -4.01 -2.72 12.92
CA LYS A 73 -2.76 -2.65 13.69
C LYS A 73 -3.04 -2.85 15.18
N THR A 74 -2.06 -3.33 15.95
CA THR A 74 -2.26 -3.54 17.40
C THR A 74 -2.50 -2.22 18.14
N THR A 75 -3.26 -2.25 19.24
CA THR A 75 -3.67 -1.03 19.97
C THR A 75 -2.48 -0.30 20.59
N GLU A 76 -1.35 -0.99 20.81
CA GLU A 76 -0.07 -0.40 21.20
C GLU A 76 0.37 0.74 20.25
N TRP A 77 0.02 0.67 18.97
CA TRP A 77 0.38 1.67 17.96
C TRP A 77 -0.70 2.75 17.73
N SER A 78 -1.77 2.78 18.52
CA SER A 78 -2.89 3.71 18.34
C SER A 78 -2.49 5.19 18.38
N PHE A 79 -1.42 5.53 19.10
CA PHE A 79 -0.89 6.89 19.18
C PHE A 79 -0.44 7.46 17.83
N GLN A 80 -0.20 6.63 16.81
CA GLN A 80 0.22 7.08 15.49
C GLN A 80 -0.93 7.70 14.69
N ASN A 81 -2.19 7.36 15.00
CA ASN A 81 -3.37 7.79 14.25
C ASN A 81 -3.16 7.67 12.72
N GLU A 82 -2.71 6.50 12.29
CA GLU A 82 -2.13 6.25 10.98
C GLU A 82 -3.20 6.22 9.87
N GLN A 83 -2.87 6.81 8.73
CA GLN A 83 -3.60 6.64 7.46
C GLN A 83 -2.67 6.00 6.44
N ARG A 84 -3.19 5.04 5.67
CA ARG A 84 -2.44 4.38 4.60
C ARG A 84 -3.08 4.62 3.25
N PHE A 85 -2.26 4.95 2.27
CA PHE A 85 -2.67 4.87 0.87
C PHE A 85 -2.60 3.41 0.43
N SER A 86 -3.73 2.83 0.01
CA SER A 86 -3.87 1.41 -0.30
C SER A 86 -4.19 1.20 -1.78
N PHE A 87 -3.41 0.34 -2.41
CA PHE A 87 -3.63 -0.21 -3.75
C PHE A 87 -3.03 -1.63 -3.77
N GLN A 88 -3.59 -2.53 -4.58
CA GLN A 88 -3.11 -3.91 -4.68
C GLN A 88 -2.70 -4.18 -6.12
N ILE A 89 -1.58 -4.87 -6.28
CA ILE A 89 -1.00 -5.17 -7.58
C ILE A 89 -0.84 -6.67 -7.69
N PHE A 90 -1.36 -7.23 -8.77
CA PHE A 90 -1.13 -8.61 -9.16
C PHE A 90 -0.06 -8.59 -10.26
N PRO A 91 1.15 -9.12 -10.01
CA PRO A 91 2.20 -9.23 -11.01
C PRO A 91 1.91 -10.36 -12.01
N LEU A 92 0.68 -10.45 -12.50
CA LEU A 92 0.21 -11.51 -13.38
C LEU A 92 -0.20 -10.93 -14.73
N SER A 93 0.01 -11.69 -15.80
CA SER A 93 -0.46 -11.28 -17.12
C SER A 93 -1.99 -11.20 -17.15
N ILE A 94 -2.50 -10.21 -17.88
CA ILE A 94 -3.96 -10.04 -18.04
C ILE A 94 -4.61 -11.27 -18.67
N ASP A 95 -3.90 -11.99 -19.54
CA ASP A 95 -4.40 -13.21 -20.17
C ASP A 95 -4.66 -14.34 -19.17
N LEU A 96 -3.78 -14.52 -18.17
CA LEU A 96 -3.97 -15.51 -17.12
C LEU A 96 -5.22 -15.19 -16.28
N ILE A 97 -5.44 -13.90 -16.00
CA ILE A 97 -6.59 -13.42 -15.23
C ILE A 97 -7.89 -13.55 -16.05
N LEU A 98 -7.87 -13.18 -17.33
CA LEU A 98 -9.03 -13.34 -18.21
C LEU A 98 -9.39 -14.81 -18.40
N LYS A 99 -8.39 -15.70 -18.46
CA LYS A 99 -8.58 -17.15 -18.52
C LYS A 99 -9.26 -17.66 -17.24
N SER A 100 -8.83 -17.21 -16.06
CA SER A 100 -9.47 -17.61 -14.80
C SER A 100 -10.90 -17.04 -14.66
N MET A 101 -11.14 -15.80 -15.10
CA MET A 101 -12.47 -15.18 -15.07
C MET A 101 -13.47 -15.80 -16.04
N ASN A 102 -13.03 -16.18 -17.25
CA ASN A 102 -13.89 -16.80 -18.26
C ASN A 102 -14.26 -18.25 -17.96
N ALA A 103 -13.55 -18.92 -17.05
CA ALA A 103 -13.77 -20.33 -16.76
C ALA A 103 -15.12 -20.64 -16.08
N ASN A 104 -15.94 -19.64 -15.68
CA ASN A 104 -17.15 -19.81 -14.84
C ASN A 104 -16.91 -20.53 -13.51
N VAL A 105 -15.65 -20.80 -13.15
CA VAL A 105 -15.28 -21.38 -11.87
C VAL A 105 -14.64 -20.25 -11.10
N GLY A 106 -15.26 -19.81 -10.00
CA GLY A 106 -14.66 -18.86 -9.06
C GLY A 106 -13.46 -19.44 -8.31
N ASP A 107 -12.77 -20.42 -8.90
CA ASP A 107 -11.59 -21.09 -8.37
C ASP A 107 -10.34 -20.36 -8.86
N MET A 108 -9.68 -19.70 -7.93
CA MET A 108 -8.46 -18.92 -8.16
C MET A 108 -7.20 -19.78 -8.05
N SER A 109 -7.31 -21.11 -8.06
CA SER A 109 -6.18 -22.04 -7.90
C SER A 109 -5.06 -21.82 -8.91
N GLU A 110 -5.38 -21.61 -10.20
CA GLU A 110 -4.36 -21.29 -11.23
C GLU A 110 -3.62 -19.97 -10.91
N ILE A 111 -4.34 -18.95 -10.44
CA ILE A 111 -3.76 -17.67 -10.03
C ILE A 111 -2.88 -17.85 -8.79
N VAL A 112 -3.35 -18.56 -7.76
CA VAL A 112 -2.57 -18.82 -6.54
C VAL A 112 -1.29 -19.58 -6.87
N ASN A 113 -1.37 -20.62 -7.68
CA ASN A 113 -0.20 -21.41 -8.09
C ASN A 113 0.79 -20.57 -8.89
N SER A 114 0.31 -19.65 -9.74
CA SER A 114 1.19 -18.80 -10.54
C SER A 114 2.12 -17.93 -9.69
N PHE A 115 1.69 -17.48 -8.51
CA PHE A 115 2.54 -16.69 -7.60
C PHE A 115 3.81 -17.41 -7.14
N THR A 116 3.82 -18.75 -7.14
CA THR A 116 5.03 -19.52 -6.80
C THR A 116 6.12 -19.44 -7.87
N SER A 117 5.71 -19.12 -9.11
CA SER A 117 6.57 -19.10 -10.30
C SER A 117 6.84 -17.69 -10.84
N VAL A 118 6.06 -16.71 -10.39
CA VAL A 118 6.15 -15.32 -10.84
C VAL A 118 7.22 -14.61 -10.02
N GLN A 119 8.27 -14.17 -10.70
CA GLN A 119 9.16 -13.15 -10.15
C GLN A 119 8.70 -11.79 -10.69
N PRO A 120 8.55 -10.76 -9.84
CA PRO A 120 8.30 -9.41 -10.32
C PRO A 120 9.44 -9.01 -11.25
N THR A 121 9.16 -8.85 -12.55
CA THR A 121 10.17 -8.47 -13.55
C THR A 121 10.28 -6.96 -13.75
N GLU A 122 9.36 -6.19 -13.17
CA GLU A 122 9.21 -4.76 -13.40
C GLU A 122 9.13 -3.98 -12.09
N TYR A 123 9.77 -2.82 -12.08
CA TYR A 123 9.63 -1.84 -11.01
C TYR A 123 8.41 -0.97 -11.30
N LEU A 124 7.57 -0.76 -10.30
CA LEU A 124 6.51 0.23 -10.37
C LEU A 124 6.93 1.46 -9.57
N ASP A 125 7.36 2.49 -10.28
CA ASP A 125 7.60 3.81 -9.69
C ASP A 125 6.30 4.60 -9.69
N LEU A 126 5.92 5.07 -8.50
CA LEU A 126 4.76 5.95 -8.33
C LEU A 126 5.24 7.39 -8.16
N ASP A 127 4.89 8.22 -9.13
CA ASP A 127 5.09 9.66 -9.02
C ASP A 127 4.22 10.20 -7.88
N LEU A 128 4.88 10.56 -6.78
CA LEU A 128 4.22 11.27 -5.70
C LEU A 128 4.01 12.72 -6.11
N ASN A 129 2.88 13.29 -5.67
CA ASN A 129 2.66 14.72 -5.77
C ASN A 129 3.80 15.45 -5.02
N PRO A 130 4.60 16.32 -5.68
CA PRO A 130 5.77 16.94 -5.05
C PRO A 130 5.40 17.83 -3.85
N THR A 131 4.15 18.32 -3.80
CA THR A 131 3.64 19.15 -2.71
C THR A 131 3.24 18.36 -1.46
N ILE A 132 3.24 17.01 -1.52
CA ILE A 132 2.85 16.17 -0.37
C ILE A 132 3.75 16.37 0.85
N PHE A 133 5.02 16.72 0.61
CA PHE A 133 6.01 16.94 1.66
C PHE A 133 5.77 18.26 2.43
N ASN A 134 5.03 19.22 1.85
CA ASN A 134 4.81 20.53 2.47
C ASN A 134 4.01 20.45 3.78
N ASN A 135 3.22 19.40 3.97
CA ASN A 135 2.41 19.16 5.17
C ASN A 135 2.95 18.01 6.02
N MET A 136 4.15 17.52 5.71
CA MET A 136 4.76 16.40 6.41
C MET A 136 5.57 16.90 7.61
N THR A 137 5.64 16.08 8.64
CA THR A 137 6.60 16.23 9.73
C THR A 137 7.27 14.89 9.98
N ILE A 138 8.51 14.91 10.47
CA ILE A 138 9.22 13.70 10.87
C ILE A 138 9.44 13.77 12.37
N THR A 139 8.94 12.75 13.08
CA THR A 139 9.18 12.60 14.52
C THR A 139 10.13 11.44 14.77
N PHE A 140 11.30 11.71 15.32
CA PHE A 140 12.26 10.68 15.68
C PHE A 140 11.78 9.91 16.91
N GLY A 141 11.85 8.58 16.85
CA GLY A 141 11.62 7.75 18.02
C GLY A 141 12.68 8.02 19.10
N LYS A 142 12.34 7.84 20.38
CA LYS A 142 13.23 8.12 21.52
C LYS A 142 14.57 7.37 21.48
N ARG A 143 14.62 6.22 20.79
CA ARG A 143 15.83 5.40 20.61
C ARG A 143 16.62 5.75 19.34
N CYS A 144 16.17 6.73 18.55
CA CYS A 144 16.89 7.18 17.37
C CYS A 144 18.20 7.84 17.79
N SER A 145 19.32 7.31 17.29
CA SER A 145 20.65 7.81 17.64
C SER A 145 20.89 9.20 17.04
N ALA A 146 21.82 9.96 17.61
CA ALA A 146 22.23 11.24 17.03
C ALA A 146 22.78 11.09 15.61
N GLU A 147 23.45 9.96 15.31
CA GLU A 147 23.98 9.65 13.98
C GLU A 147 22.86 9.42 12.97
N ASP A 148 21.81 8.68 13.34
CA ASP A 148 20.67 8.43 12.46
C ASP A 148 19.85 9.70 12.21
N LYS A 149 19.67 10.53 13.23
CA LYS A 149 19.06 11.86 13.07
C LYS A 149 19.86 12.68 12.05
N LEU A 150 21.18 12.71 12.16
CA LEU A 150 22.05 13.43 11.23
C LEU A 150 21.94 12.90 9.80
N LYS A 151 21.87 11.57 9.60
CA LYS A 151 21.66 10.97 8.27
C LYS A 151 20.36 11.44 7.64
N VAL A 152 19.27 11.47 8.41
CA VAL A 152 17.96 11.94 7.95
C VAL A 152 18.01 13.44 7.63
N THR A 153 18.53 14.26 8.54
CA THR A 153 18.66 15.71 8.31
C THR A 153 19.45 16.01 7.05
N LYS A 154 20.60 15.36 6.87
CA LYS A 154 21.43 15.55 5.68
C LYS A 154 20.72 15.14 4.39
N PHE A 155 20.00 14.02 4.41
CA PHE A 155 19.20 13.60 3.27
C PHE A 155 18.16 14.66 2.87
N LEU A 156 17.47 15.27 3.84
CA LEU A 156 16.48 16.32 3.57
C LEU A 156 17.14 17.57 2.98
N GLU A 157 18.29 18.00 3.52
CA GLU A 157 19.06 19.13 3.01
C GLU A 157 19.54 18.91 1.57
N ASP A 158 20.16 17.75 1.30
CA ASP A 158 20.69 17.38 -0.02
C ASP A 158 19.58 17.35 -1.10
N ASN A 159 18.36 17.01 -0.69
CA ASN A 159 17.17 16.96 -1.56
C ASN A 159 16.30 18.22 -1.52
N LYS A 160 16.71 19.27 -0.78
CA LYS A 160 15.97 20.54 -0.63
C LYS A 160 14.53 20.35 -0.12
N LEU A 161 14.35 19.42 0.81
CA LEU A 161 13.06 19.14 1.44
C LEU A 161 12.97 19.88 2.79
N ASP A 162 12.08 20.86 2.87
CA ASP A 162 11.81 21.60 4.11
C ASP A 162 10.74 20.90 4.94
N ILE A 163 11.16 19.87 5.70
CA ILE A 163 10.28 19.04 6.53
C ILE A 163 10.64 19.25 8.02
N PRO A 164 9.71 19.75 8.86
CA PRO A 164 9.95 19.92 10.29
C PRO A 164 10.29 18.61 11.01
N LEU A 165 11.31 18.66 11.88
CA LEU A 165 11.81 17.53 12.65
C LEU A 165 11.46 17.67 14.14
N PHE A 166 11.02 16.60 14.77
CA PHE A 166 10.64 16.54 16.18
C PHE A 166 11.24 15.31 16.87
N ASP A 167 11.30 15.36 18.20
CA ASP A 167 11.63 14.21 19.04
C ASP A 167 10.39 13.68 19.74
N SER A 168 10.17 12.37 19.65
CA SER A 168 9.05 11.72 20.32
C SER A 168 9.27 11.64 21.83
N SER A 169 8.24 11.98 22.60
CA SER A 169 8.18 11.71 24.04
C SER A 169 7.69 10.28 24.36
N VAL A 170 7.22 9.54 23.35
CA VAL A 170 6.62 8.20 23.51
C VAL A 170 7.69 7.14 23.78
N ASN A 171 7.52 6.42 24.89
CA ASN A 171 8.32 5.24 25.23
C ASN A 171 7.66 3.98 24.62
N ILE A 172 8.18 3.52 23.50
CA ILE A 172 7.77 2.24 22.90
C ILE A 172 8.51 1.12 23.64
N LYS A 173 7.79 0.11 24.14
CA LYS A 173 8.40 -1.05 24.81
C LYS A 173 9.18 -1.88 23.77
N PRO A 174 10.36 -2.42 24.13
CA PRO A 174 11.09 -3.33 23.25
C PRO A 174 10.33 -4.63 23.02
#